data_AF-F6B496-F1
#
_entry.id   AF-F6B496-F1
#
_cell.length_a   1.000
_cell.length_b   1.000
_cell.length_c   1.000
_cell.angle_alpha   90.00
_cell.angle_beta   90.00
_cell.angle_gamma   90.00
#
_symmetry.space_group_name_H-M   'P 1'
#
loop_
_entity.id
_entity.type
_entity.pdbx_description
1 polymer ?
#
loop_
_entity_poly.entity_id
_entity_poly.type
_entity_poly.pdbx_seq_one_letter_code
_entity_poly.pdbx_strand_id
1 'polypeptide(L)'
;MARNNNQSVTPGAQSALDQLKYEIAGELGITNYQQMDKGALPSRVNGYVGGNMTKKMVAFAEQALASGGTAQIANAAPTEQIGQRS
;
A
#
# COMPACT_ATOMS: atom_id res chain seq x y z
N MET A 1 22.02 4.82 5.06
CA MET A 1 21.27 3.61 4.60
C MET A 1 19.85 3.73 5.11
N ALA A 2 18.88 4.01 4.23
CA ALA A 2 17.47 4.08 4.62
C ALA A 2 16.97 2.66 4.92
N ARG A 3 16.54 2.42 6.17
CA ARG A 3 15.89 1.16 6.57
C ARG A 3 14.51 1.11 5.95
N ASN A 4 14.43 0.43 4.81
CA ASN A 4 13.19 0.22 4.08
C ASN A 4 12.42 -0.93 4.76
N ASN A 5 11.88 -0.67 5.95
CA ASN A 5 11.13 -1.66 6.75
C ASN A 5 9.68 -1.84 6.25
N ASN A 6 9.39 -1.49 4.99
CA ASN A 6 8.08 -1.67 4.38
C ASN A 6 7.91 -3.13 3.94
N GLN A 7 7.99 -4.06 4.90
CA GLN A 7 7.62 -5.45 4.69
C GLN A 7 6.09 -5.48 4.52
N SER A 8 5.63 -6.16 3.48
CA SER A 8 4.20 -6.40 3.31
C SER A 8 3.69 -7.20 4.51
N VAL A 9 2.62 -6.71 5.13
CA VAL A 9 1.98 -7.37 6.28
C VAL A 9 1.45 -8.76 5.88
N THR A 10 1.09 -8.93 4.61
CA THR A 10 0.63 -10.20 4.05
C THR A 10 1.74 -10.83 3.20
N PRO A 11 2.21 -12.05 3.53
CA PRO A 11 3.17 -12.78 2.71
C PRO A 11 2.68 -12.93 1.27
N GLY A 12 3.54 -12.63 0.29
CA GLY A 12 3.22 -12.77 -1.13
C GLY A 12 2.43 -11.61 -1.76
N ALA A 13 1.92 -10.65 -0.97
CA ALA A 13 1.19 -9.50 -1.52
C ALA A 13 2.10 -8.46 -2.20
N GLN A 14 3.42 -8.55 -2.03
CA GLN A 14 4.39 -7.59 -2.55
C GLN A 14 4.23 -7.33 -4.06
N SER A 15 4.08 -8.38 -4.86
CA SER A 15 3.92 -8.26 -6.32
C SER A 15 2.62 -7.53 -6.69
N ALA A 16 1.51 -7.85 -6.01
CA ALA A 16 0.23 -7.19 -6.23
C ALA A 16 0.26 -5.72 -5.80
N LEU A 17 0.93 -5.42 -4.68
CA LEU A 17 1.15 -4.04 -4.21
C LEU A 17 2.01 -3.24 -5.20
N ASP A 18 3.02 -3.87 -5.79
CA ASP A 18 3.86 -3.24 -6.80
C ASP A 18 3.07 -2.93 -8.07
N GLN A 19 2.23 -3.86 -8.54
CA GLN A 19 1.32 -3.64 -9.68
C GLN A 19 0.37 -2.47 -9.43
N LEU A 20 -0.35 -2.48 -8.30
CA LEU A 20 -1.28 -1.40 -7.93
C LEU A 20 -0.58 -0.04 -7.87
N LYS A 21 0.64 -0.02 -7.30
CA LYS A 21 1.47 1.17 -7.25
C LYS A 21 1.82 1.69 -8.66
N TYR A 22 2.12 0.81 -9.62
CA TYR A 22 2.41 1.20 -10.99
C TYR A 22 1.17 1.71 -11.73
N GLU A 23 0.01 1.07 -11.53
CA GLU A 23 -1.26 1.51 -12.09
C GLU A 23 -1.63 2.93 -11.61
N ILE A 24 -1.57 3.16 -10.30
CA ILE A 24 -1.86 4.47 -9.70
C ILE A 24 -0.86 5.52 -10.17
N ALA A 25 0.42 5.18 -10.27
CA ALA A 25 1.40 6.11 -10.82
C ALA A 25 1.08 6.47 -12.28
N GLY A 26 0.64 5.50 -13.09
CA GLY A 26 0.15 5.74 -14.44
C GLY A 26 -1.08 6.65 -14.48
N GLU A 27 -2.07 6.41 -13.62
CA GLU A 27 -3.28 7.28 -13.48
C GLU A 27 -2.93 8.72 -13.09
N LEU A 28 -1.88 8.90 -12.27
CA LEU A 28 -1.37 10.22 -11.87
C LEU A 28 -0.48 10.88 -12.94
N GLY A 29 -0.32 10.25 -14.11
CA GLY A 29 0.49 10.76 -15.21
C GLY A 29 2.00 10.57 -15.04
N ILE A 30 2.43 9.73 -14.10
CA ILE A 30 3.85 9.46 -13.85
C ILE A 30 4.31 8.32 -14.75
N THR A 31 4.86 8.69 -15.90
CA THR A 31 5.42 7.72 -16.84
C THR A 31 6.69 7.05 -16.29
N ASN A 32 6.83 5.76 -16.56
CA ASN A 32 8.00 4.94 -16.24
C ASN A 32 8.34 4.83 -14.73
N TYR A 33 7.33 4.92 -13.86
CA TYR A 33 7.48 4.80 -12.41
C TYR A 33 8.11 3.47 -11.92
N GLN A 34 8.07 2.44 -12.77
CA GLN A 34 8.69 1.14 -12.50
C GLN A 34 10.22 1.17 -12.61
N GLN A 35 10.75 1.89 -13.60
CA GLN A 35 12.19 1.94 -13.90
C GLN A 35 12.86 3.16 -13.28
N MET A 36 12.08 4.15 -12.83
CA MET A 36 12.60 5.37 -12.24
C MET A 36 13.09 5.13 -10.81
N ASP A 37 14.28 5.68 -10.50
CA ASP A 37 14.76 5.72 -9.14
C ASP A 37 13.82 6.56 -8.28
N LYS A 38 13.21 5.93 -7.28
CA LYS A 38 12.28 6.59 -6.35
C LYS A 38 12.97 7.65 -5.52
N GLY A 39 14.31 7.59 -5.36
CA GLY A 39 15.12 8.63 -4.73
C GLY A 39 15.30 9.88 -5.59
N ALA A 40 15.17 9.77 -6.92
CA ALA A 40 15.24 10.90 -7.84
C ALA A 40 13.90 11.62 -8.02
N LEU A 41 12.79 10.96 -7.67
CA LEU A 41 11.46 11.56 -7.70
C LEU A 41 11.22 12.50 -6.53
N PRO A 42 10.51 13.63 -6.72
CA PRO A 42 10.12 14.48 -5.61
C PRO A 42 9.35 13.69 -4.55
N SER A 43 9.72 13.83 -3.27
CA SER A 43 9.07 13.11 -2.17
C SER A 43 7.55 13.29 -2.14
N ARG A 44 7.06 14.46 -2.58
CA ARG A 44 5.62 14.74 -2.73
C ARG A 44 4.97 13.79 -3.73
N VAL A 45 5.59 13.53 -4.88
CA VAL A 45 5.05 12.65 -5.93
C VAL A 45 4.94 11.22 -5.41
N ASN A 46 6.00 10.70 -4.79
CA ASN A 46 5.97 9.38 -4.15
C ASN A 46 4.89 9.30 -3.05
N GLY A 47 4.76 10.36 -2.25
CA GLY A 47 3.71 10.49 -1.24
C GLY A 47 2.29 10.47 -1.84
N TYR A 48 2.08 11.14 -2.98
CA TYR A 48 0.80 11.13 -3.69
C TYR A 48 0.44 9.73 -4.22
N VAL A 49 1.40 8.99 -4.77
CA VAL A 49 1.18 7.59 -5.21
C VAL A 49 0.80 6.71 -4.01
N GLY A 50 1.59 6.76 -2.94
CA GLY A 50 1.33 5.98 -1.72
C GLY A 50 -0.01 6.31 -1.07
N GLY A 51 -0.36 7.60 -0.98
CA GLY A 51 -1.62 8.05 -0.42
C GLY A 51 -2.83 7.59 -1.22
N ASN A 52 -2.76 7.62 -2.55
CA ASN A 52 -3.85 7.10 -3.40
C ASN A 52 -3.97 5.58 -3.30
N MET A 53 -2.86 4.86 -3.15
CA MET A 53 -2.86 3.42 -2.92
C MET A 53 -3.59 3.06 -1.63
N THR A 54 -3.30 3.73 -0.51
CA THR A 54 -4.03 3.54 0.74
C THR A 54 -5.51 3.89 0.60
N LYS A 55 -5.85 4.99 -0.08
CA LYS A 55 -7.25 5.38 -0.31
C LYS A 55 -8.04 4.30 -1.05
N LYS A 56 -7.48 3.71 -2.12
CA LYS A 56 -8.15 2.64 -2.87
C LYS A 56 -8.33 1.37 -2.03
N MET A 57 -7.32 0.98 -1.26
CA MET A 57 -7.41 -0.17 -0.35
C MET A 57 -8.48 0.03 0.73
N VAL A 58 -8.52 1.22 1.33
CA VAL A 58 -9.52 1.56 2.35
C VAL A 58 -10.91 1.56 1.73
N ALA A 59 -11.11 2.17 0.56
CA ALA A 59 -12.40 2.15 -0.14
C ALA A 59 -12.86 0.72 -0.46
N PHE A 60 -11.96 -0.17 -0.88
CA PHE A 60 -12.28 -1.59 -1.08
C PHE A 60 -12.67 -2.29 0.24
N ALA A 61 -11.94 -2.03 1.33
CA ALA A 61 -12.26 -2.56 2.64
C ALA A 61 -13.60 -2.03 3.17
N GLU A 62 -13.90 -0.75 2.98
CA GLU A 62 -15.19 -0.13 3.31
C GLU A 62 -16.34 -0.77 2.52
N GLN A 63 -16.14 -1.04 1.23
CA GLN A 63 -17.13 -1.75 0.42
C GLN A 63 -17.35 -3.18 0.93
N ALA A 64 -16.28 -3.89 1.29
CA ALA A 64 -16.39 -5.23 1.88
C ALA A 64 -17.11 -5.19 3.24
N LEU A 65 -16.87 -4.18 4.09
CA LEU A 65 -17.62 -3.98 5.33
C LEU A 65 -19.10 -3.73 5.06
N ALA A 66 -19.41 -2.88 4.08
CA ALA A 66 -20.79 -2.57 3.69
C ALA A 66 -21.55 -3.81 3.20
N SER A 67 -20.87 -4.77 2.55
CA SER A 67 -21.46 -6.04 2.13
C SER A 67 -21.44 -7.15 3.19
N GLY A 68 -21.06 -6.85 4.44
CA GLY A 68 -21.02 -7.83 5.54
C GLY A 68 -19.72 -8.65 5.63
N GLY A 69 -18.64 -8.24 4.96
CA GLY A 69 -17.32 -8.87 4.96
C GLY A 69 -16.47 -8.60 6.21
N THR A 70 -17.10 -8.39 7.36
CA THR A 70 -16.43 -8.05 8.64
C THR A 70 -15.43 -9.11 9.08
N ALA A 71 -15.75 -10.40 8.87
CA ALA A 71 -14.87 -11.51 9.23
C ALA A 71 -13.59 -11.56 8.38
N GLN A 72 -13.67 -11.24 7.09
CA GLN A 72 -12.52 -11.25 6.17
C GLN A 72 -11.52 -10.15 6.54
N ILE A 73 -12.01 -8.99 6.96
CA ILE A 73 -11.17 -7.85 7.37
C ILE A 73 -10.56 -8.10 8.74
N ALA A 74 -11.31 -8.67 9.69
CA ALA A 74 -10.81 -8.99 11.02
C ALA A 74 -9.63 -9.99 11.00
N ASN A 75 -9.56 -10.85 9.98
CA ASN A 75 -8.49 -11.83 9.83
C ASN A 75 -7.38 -11.39 8.85
N ALA A 76 -7.47 -10.18 8.27
CA ALA A 76 -6.55 -9.74 7.22
C ALA A 76 -5.11 -9.48 7.72
N ALA A 77 -4.95 -9.09 8.99
CA ALA A 77 -3.66 -8.90 9.64
C ALA A 77 -3.79 -9.16 11.15
N PRO A 78 -2.74 -9.69 11.80
CA PRO A 78 -2.75 -9.84 13.25
C PRO A 78 -2.77 -8.46 13.93
N THR A 79 -3.58 -8.31 14.97
CA THR A 79 -3.55 -7.12 15.83
C THR A 79 -2.26 -7.11 16.65
N GLU A 80 -1.44 -6.08 16.49
CA GLU A 80 -0.23 -5.90 17.31
C GLU A 80 -0.61 -5.53 18.75
N GLN A 81 0.00 -6.19 19.74
CA GLN A 81 -0.15 -5.81 21.16
C GLN A 81 0.69 -4.56 21.47
N ILE A 82 0.14 -3.65 22.27
CA ILE A 82 0.67 -2.30 22.59
C ILE A 82 2.06 -2.31 23.28
N GLY A 83 2.66 -3.47 23.59
CA GLY A 83 3.96 -3.58 24.28
C GLY A 83 5.03 -4.46 23.62
N GLN A 84 4.83 -4.97 22.40
CA GLN A 84 5.74 -5.97 21.80
C GLN A 84 6.65 -5.42 20.69
N ARG A 85 6.59 -4.13 20.38
CA ARG A 85 7.46 -3.52 19.36
C ARG A 85 8.78 -3.11 20.00
N SER A 86 9.80 -3.94 19.81
CA SER A 86 11.21 -3.66 20.17
C SER A 86 11.85 -2.70 19.17
#